data_AF-A0AAD7NT79-F1
#
_entry.id   AF-A0AAD7NT79-F1
#
_cell.length_a   1.000
_cell.length_b   1.000
_cell.length_c   1.000
_cell.angle_alpha   90.00
_cell.angle_beta   90.00
_cell.angle_gamma   90.00
#
_symmetry.space_group_name_H-M   'P 1'
#
loop_
_entity.id
_entity.type
_entity.pdbx_description
1 polymer ?
#
loop_
_entity_poly.entity_id
_entity_poly.type
_entity_poly.pdbx_seq_one_letter_code
_entity_poly.pdbx_strand_id
1 'polypeptide(L)' 'RKNLVCSNVQCGAPGKKGHSIADCFWPGGGKEGQWPAWWKGKRPTAAVANTV' A
#
# COMPACT_ATOMS: atom_id res chain seq x y z
N ARG A 1 -14.30 -9.29 -14.25
CA ARG A 1 -13.19 -9.37 -13.25
C ARG A 1 -12.42 -8.05 -13.33
N LYS A 2 -12.31 -7.26 -12.26
CA LYS A 2 -11.64 -5.95 -12.33
C LYS A 2 -10.12 -6.17 -12.30
N ASN A 3 -9.44 -5.99 -13.44
CA ASN A 3 -7.99 -6.05 -13.56
C ASN A 3 -7.35 -4.77 -12.99
N LEU A 4 -7.61 -4.45 -11.72
CA LEU A 4 -7.03 -3.27 -11.08
C LEU A 4 -5.55 -3.54 -10.83
N VAL A 5 -4.71 -2.87 -11.61
CA VAL A 5 -3.25 -2.89 -11.46
C VAL A 5 -2.87 -1.61 -10.74
N CYS A 6 -2.07 -1.75 -9.69
CA CYS A 6 -1.49 -0.62 -9.01
C CYS A 6 -0.26 -0.12 -9.78
N SER A 7 -0.26 1.15 -10.18
CA SER A 7 0.87 1.80 -10.85
C SER A 7 1.90 2.39 -9.87
N ASN A 8 1.72 2.23 -8.56
CA ASN A 8 2.66 2.74 -7.56
C ASN A 8 3.95 1.89 -7.58
N VAL A 9 5.08 2.53 -7.85
CA VAL A 9 6.42 1.92 -7.87
C VAL A 9 6.90 1.48 -6.49
N GLN A 10 6.40 2.12 -5.43
CA GLN A 10 6.67 1.76 -4.04
C GLN A 10 5.66 0.74 -3.49
N CYS A 11 4.70 0.29 -4.32
CA CYS A 11 3.85 -0.83 -3.95
C CYS A 11 4.73 -2.07 -3.76
N GLY A 12 4.69 -2.67 -2.57
CA GLY A 12 5.36 -3.96 -2.30
C GLY A 12 4.70 -5.16 -2.98
N ALA A 13 3.64 -4.92 -3.77
CA ALA A 13 3.01 -5.90 -4.64
C ALA A 13 2.92 -5.36 -6.09
N PRO A 14 4.04 -4.93 -6.70
CA PRO A 14 4.02 -4.35 -8.03
C PRO A 14 3.57 -5.42 -9.03
N GLY A 15 2.64 -5.06 -9.93
CA GLY A 15 2.07 -6.01 -10.91
C GLY A 15 1.02 -6.99 -10.37
N LYS A 16 0.72 -7.00 -9.06
CA LYS A 16 -0.43 -7.77 -8.55
C LYS A 16 -1.74 -7.07 -8.91
N LYS A 17 -2.62 -7.83 -9.57
CA LYS A 17 -4.00 -7.42 -9.86
C LYS A 17 -4.84 -7.58 -8.60
N GLY A 18 -5.55 -6.54 -8.20
CA GLY A 18 -6.44 -6.58 -7.03
C GLY A 18 -6.71 -5.23 -6.38
N HIS A 19 -5.92 -4.19 -6.68
CA HIS A 19 -6.14 -2.83 -6.19
C HIS A 19 -5.58 -1.79 -7.18
N SER A 20 -6.12 -0.58 -7.13
CA SER A 20 -5.65 0.58 -7.91
C SER A 20 -4.58 1.36 -7.13
N ILE A 21 -3.92 2.34 -7.76
CA ILE A 21 -3.05 3.28 -7.04
C ILE A 21 -3.82 4.05 -5.94
N ALA A 22 -5.09 4.40 -6.19
CA ALA A 22 -5.95 5.08 -5.22
C ALA A 22 -6.26 4.20 -3.99
N ASP A 23 -6.26 2.88 -4.16
CA ASP A 23 -6.46 1.91 -3.08
C ASP A 23 -5.15 1.31 -2.55
N CYS A 24 -4.01 1.85 -2.96
CA CYS A 24 -2.72 1.36 -2.52
C CYS A 24 -2.39 1.91 -1.12
N PHE A 25 -2.09 1.00 -0.20
CA PHE A 25 -1.73 1.32 1.19
C PHE A 25 -0.24 1.65 1.38
N TRP A 26 0.57 1.38 0.35
CA TRP A 26 2.00 1.66 0.34
C TRP A 26 2.29 3.16 0.18
N PRO A 27 3.50 3.62 0.55
CA PRO A 27 3.94 4.99 0.34
C PRO A 27 3.74 5.45 -1.11
N GLY A 28 3.21 6.65 -1.34
CA GLY A 28 2.85 7.16 -2.66
C GLY A 28 1.52 6.60 -3.21
N GLY A 29 0.80 5.81 -2.43
CA GLY A 29 -0.54 5.31 -2.75
C GLY A 29 -1.66 6.18 -2.17
N GLY A 30 -2.87 6.08 -2.72
CA GLY A 30 -4.01 6.90 -2.28
C GLY A 30 -4.54 6.56 -0.88
N LYS A 31 -4.14 5.42 -0.31
CA LYS A 31 -4.46 4.99 1.06
C LYS A 31 -3.21 4.77 1.90
N GLU A 32 -2.13 5.48 1.58
CA GLU A 32 -0.88 5.44 2.33
C GLU A 32 -1.15 5.48 3.85
N GLY A 33 -0.61 4.50 4.57
CA GLY A 33 -0.73 4.43 6.03
C GLY A 33 -2.10 3.96 6.55
N GLN A 34 -3.15 3.89 5.73
CA GLN A 34 -4.47 3.38 6.11
C GLN A 34 -4.55 1.85 6.04
N TRP A 35 -3.63 1.18 6.71
CA TRP A 35 -3.58 -0.28 6.74
C TRP A 35 -4.74 -0.85 7.57
N PRO A 36 -5.57 -1.75 7.02
CA PRO A 36 -6.62 -2.37 7.81
C PRO A 36 -6.03 -3.24 8.93
N ALA A 37 -6.71 -3.30 10.08
CA ALA A 37 -6.24 -4.03 11.26
C ALA A 37 -6.03 -5.54 11.03
N TRP A 38 -6.71 -6.12 10.03
CA TRP A 38 -6.57 -7.53 9.63
C TRP A 38 -5.39 -7.79 8.67
N TRP A 39 -4.62 -6.76 8.28
CA TRP A 39 -3.52 -6.90 7.34
C TRP A 39 -2.33 -7.68 7.95
N LYS A 40 -2.15 -8.94 7.53
CA LYS A 40 -1.03 -9.82 7.95
C LYS A 40 0.22 -9.72 7.06
N GLY A 41 0.19 -8.92 5.98
CA GLY A 41 1.34 -8.74 5.10
C GLY A 41 2.45 -7.87 5.71
N LYS A 42 3.66 -7.91 5.13
CA LYS A 42 4.71 -6.94 5.45
C LYS A 42 4.18 -5.54 5.17
N ARG A 43 4.00 -4.77 6.23
CA ARG A 43 3.84 -3.32 6.12
C ARG A 43 5.25 -2.76 5.86
N PRO A 44 5.41 -1.73 5.03
CA PRO A 44 6.60 -0.91 5.15
C PRO A 44 6.62 -0.52 6.62
N THR A 45 7.66 -0.92 7.34
CA THR A 45 7.92 -0.38 8.67
C THR A 45 7.87 1.11 8.45
N ALA A 46 6.80 1.76 8.95
CA ALA A 46 6.77 3.20 9.02
C ALA A 46 8.11 3.53 9.66
N ALA A 47 9.01 4.11 8.87
CA ALA A 47 10.30 4.54 9.38
C ALA A 47 9.91 5.58 10.41
N VAL A 48 9.85 5.13 11.66
CA VAL A 48 9.68 5.90 12.88
C VAL A 48 8.86 7.16 12.66
N ALA A 49 7.55 7.04 12.84
CA ALA A 49 6.82 8.13 13.50
C ALA A 49 7.41 8.24 14.91
N ASN A 50 8.57 8.87 15.03
CA ASN A 50 9.19 9.18 16.30
C ASN A 50 9.47 10.68 16.31
N THR A 51 8.52 11.38 16.94
CA THR A 51 8.75 12.36 18.01
C THR A 51 9.99 13.24 17.86
N VAL A 52 9.79 14.49 17.45
CA VAL A 52 10.15 15.71 18.23
C VAL A 52 9.13 16.79 17.91
#